data_AF-A0AA39JB89-F1
#
_entry.id   AF-A0AA39JB89-F1
#
_cell.length_a   1.000
_cell.length_b   1.000
_cell.length_c   1.000
_cell.angle_alpha   90.00
_cell.angle_beta   90.00
_cell.angle_gamma   90.00
#
_symmetry.space_group_name_H-M   'P 1'
#
loop_
_entity.id
_entity.type
_entity.pdbx_description
1 polymer ?
#
loop_
_entity_poly.entity_id
_entity_poly.type
_entity_poly.pdbx_seq_one_letter_code
_entity_poly.pdbx_strand_id
1 'polypeptide(L)'
;MFFLLTREPVIWKRFMARMNIPVPPFRPTFEYALRETDFEIEQMVTRAISVDDNFRRRQPGVVNRYRVLLYSHILELKLVLGGKYLIASIKNLVFRQFQIVIVNLEHPDEDGVRPVSYIPVRARAAHLSAKYMTYHGEPGIMISYVCRSWKKMDDGTPTGHLTNLDTLTYHAPVDEAHPIMYECSCYFSPLNVVESLSDPYVLPGDDEYEKRQSGIKRPSNRVMTFTSGRMLYDPSIFESNGVPYVVMTMQPDRVIFANLHNHKTRLLVCKRVPTLENFRHTIMAVRVLPGQSHVLVIRRIQHPTSVPRNTIELYQMPHYGGQNPAATAAFERVWAPECHTRSFHISDHYRPSYKGDHPTRWNDPPLPLSIFMSSADPNTTTHYHLWPSLIKSRIYGTEKTIDVWAYSLGDSCTQQSLHRSDTDITRIIPGVYRSLAWHQPEEDRTISPKMTSLMRYTSREALPTAYSSPTLPTDEPLLRKGRLGIPNFVYGPFPDVNEESYPNFFRKGVSAAAWDESIGRACFVSDESRVIEVLDMAYVVQPDDRLKRWNMNHMHRKAQTLPTDDNIMM
;
A
#
# COMPACT_ATOMS: atom_id res chain seq x y z
N MET A 1 1.19 38.33 -11.77
CA MET A 1 -0.23 38.28 -11.38
C MET A 1 -0.87 36.94 -11.75
N PHE A 2 -0.88 36.52 -13.03
CA PHE A 2 -1.47 35.22 -13.43
C PHE A 2 -0.86 33.97 -12.76
N PHE A 3 0.43 33.97 -12.45
CA PHE A 3 1.11 32.86 -11.76
C PHE A 3 0.60 32.59 -10.33
N LEU A 4 0.16 33.63 -9.62
CA LEU A 4 -0.43 33.47 -8.27
C LEU A 4 -1.88 32.98 -8.37
N LEU A 5 -2.62 33.44 -9.38
CA LEU A 5 -3.98 32.96 -9.65
C LEU A 5 -4.01 31.46 -9.94
N THR A 6 -3.03 30.92 -10.69
CA THR A 6 -2.92 29.47 -10.95
C THR A 6 -2.60 28.63 -9.70
N ARG A 7 -2.24 29.27 -8.59
CA ARG A 7 -1.95 28.61 -7.30
C ARG A 7 -3.13 28.60 -6.35
N GLU A 8 -4.25 29.21 -6.74
CA GLU A 8 -5.46 29.23 -5.92
C GLU A 8 -6.00 27.81 -5.71
N PRO A 9 -6.13 27.33 -4.46
CA PRO A 9 -6.67 26.01 -4.11
C PRO A 9 -7.94 25.61 -4.84
N VAL A 10 -8.84 26.57 -5.08
CA VAL A 10 -10.14 26.33 -5.70
C VAL A 10 -10.01 25.87 -7.15
N ILE A 11 -8.97 26.30 -7.87
CA ILE A 11 -8.72 25.91 -9.25
C ILE A 11 -8.35 24.42 -9.29
N TRP A 12 -7.39 24.02 -8.47
CA TRP A 12 -6.95 22.62 -8.39
C TRP A 12 -8.04 21.70 -7.84
N LYS A 13 -8.84 22.15 -6.85
CA LYS A 13 -10.01 21.41 -6.36
C LYS A 13 -11.02 21.14 -7.48
N ARG A 14 -11.36 22.15 -8.29
CA ARG A 14 -12.27 22.00 -9.44
C ARG A 14 -11.66 21.15 -10.56
N PHE A 15 -10.36 21.29 -10.81
CA PHE A 15 -9.64 20.51 -11.80
C PHE A 15 -9.65 19.02 -11.44
N MET A 16 -9.31 18.67 -10.19
CA MET A 16 -9.35 17.29 -9.71
C MET A 16 -10.73 16.66 -9.76
N ALA A 17 -11.78 17.43 -9.48
CA ALA A 17 -13.16 16.93 -9.59
C ALA A 17 -13.53 16.52 -11.03
N ARG A 18 -12.83 17.07 -12.04
CA ARG A 18 -13.05 16.78 -13.47
C ARG A 18 -12.08 15.76 -14.07
N MET A 19 -11.01 15.40 -13.35
CA MET A 19 -10.03 14.44 -13.86
C MET A 19 -10.63 13.03 -13.97
N ASN A 20 -10.33 12.31 -15.05
CA ASN A 20 -10.70 10.90 -15.20
C ASN A 20 -9.53 9.93 -14.96
N ILE A 21 -8.44 10.43 -14.40
CA ILE A 21 -7.22 9.67 -14.10
C ILE A 21 -7.20 9.34 -12.60
N PRO A 22 -6.62 8.21 -12.17
CA PRO A 22 -6.45 7.90 -10.76
C PRO A 22 -5.60 8.97 -10.07
N VAL A 23 -6.15 9.57 -9.01
CA VAL A 23 -5.47 10.55 -8.15
C VAL A 23 -5.26 9.90 -6.78
N PRO A 24 -4.11 10.09 -6.10
CA PRO A 24 -3.88 9.50 -4.80
C PRO A 24 -4.90 10.02 -3.78
N PRO A 25 -5.25 9.23 -2.75
CA PRO A 25 -5.90 9.81 -1.59
C PRO A 25 -4.98 10.85 -0.93
N PHE A 26 -5.55 11.99 -0.54
CA PHE A 26 -4.87 12.98 0.28
C PHE A 26 -4.52 12.40 1.65
N ARG A 27 -3.43 12.90 2.26
CA ARG A 27 -3.19 12.68 3.69
C ARG A 27 -4.33 13.33 4.50
N PRO A 28 -4.79 12.73 5.61
CA PRO A 28 -5.91 13.27 6.39
C PRO A 28 -5.70 14.70 6.91
N THR A 29 -4.45 15.09 7.16
CA THR A 29 -4.02 16.42 7.64
C THR A 29 -3.76 17.42 6.51
N PHE A 30 -4.08 17.07 5.25
CA PHE A 30 -3.98 18.01 4.14
C PHE A 30 -4.97 19.16 4.34
N GLU A 31 -4.45 20.38 4.27
CA GLU A 31 -5.21 21.61 4.36
C GLU A 31 -4.84 22.48 3.16
N TYR A 32 -5.81 23.23 2.64
CA TYR A 32 -5.54 24.20 1.58
C TYR A 32 -4.96 25.48 2.20
N ALA A 33 -3.64 25.58 2.30
CA ALA A 33 -2.97 26.77 2.80
C ALA A 33 -2.17 27.46 1.69
N LEU A 34 -2.17 28.79 1.66
CA LEU A 34 -1.28 29.57 0.78
C LEU A 34 0.11 29.70 1.43
N ARG A 35 0.73 28.57 1.80
CA ARG A 35 2.11 28.56 2.32
C ARG A 35 3.08 28.29 1.19
N GLU A 36 4.32 28.78 1.34
CA GLU A 36 5.37 28.61 0.32
C GLU A 36 5.71 27.16 0.02
N THR A 37 5.38 26.24 0.93
CA THR A 37 5.64 24.80 0.83
C THR A 37 4.40 24.01 0.40
N ASP A 38 3.25 24.65 0.23
CA ASP A 38 1.98 23.96 -0.04
C ASP A 38 1.73 23.78 -1.55
N PHE A 39 2.54 22.89 -2.12
CA PHE A 39 2.44 22.45 -3.52
C PHE A 39 1.82 21.07 -3.67
N GLU A 40 1.36 20.47 -2.57
CA GLU A 40 1.05 19.05 -2.50
C GLU A 40 -0.04 18.67 -3.53
N ILE A 41 -1.07 19.50 -3.67
CA ILE A 41 -2.12 19.28 -4.67
C ILE A 41 -1.63 19.39 -6.12
N GLU A 42 -0.82 20.41 -6.44
CA GLU A 42 -0.26 20.63 -7.77
C GLU A 42 0.69 19.47 -8.14
N GLN A 43 1.52 19.03 -7.19
CA GLN A 43 2.42 17.89 -7.33
C GLN A 43 1.63 16.60 -7.54
N MET A 44 0.60 16.33 -6.73
CA MET A 44 -0.24 15.13 -6.87
C MET A 44 -0.93 15.07 -8.24
N VAL A 45 -1.54 16.17 -8.67
CA VAL A 45 -2.22 16.25 -9.98
C VAL A 45 -1.23 16.07 -11.12
N THR A 46 -0.10 16.78 -11.08
CA THR A 46 0.93 16.69 -12.11
C THR A 46 1.50 15.28 -12.20
N ARG A 47 1.78 14.65 -11.04
CA ARG A 47 2.25 13.27 -11.00
C ARG A 47 1.22 12.30 -11.55
N ALA A 48 -0.04 12.42 -11.16
CA ALA A 48 -1.12 11.55 -11.63
C ALA A 48 -1.27 11.60 -13.15
N ILE A 49 -1.22 12.80 -13.75
CA ILE A 49 -1.24 12.97 -15.22
C ILE A 49 0.03 12.39 -15.85
N SER A 50 1.20 12.74 -15.30
CA SER A 50 2.49 12.34 -15.85
C SER A 50 2.68 10.82 -15.83
N VAL A 51 2.29 10.13 -14.75
CA VAL A 51 2.39 8.67 -14.70
C VAL A 51 1.45 8.03 -15.70
N ASP A 52 0.24 8.58 -15.88
CA ASP A 52 -0.72 8.03 -16.84
C ASP A 52 -0.21 8.19 -18.28
N ASP A 53 0.32 9.36 -18.62
CA ASP A 53 0.93 9.62 -19.93
C ASP A 53 2.16 8.74 -20.16
N ASN A 54 3.00 8.54 -19.14
CA ASN A 54 4.17 7.67 -19.23
C ASN A 54 3.79 6.19 -19.42
N PHE A 55 2.80 5.69 -18.68
CA PHE A 55 2.30 4.32 -18.80
C PHE A 55 1.55 4.06 -20.11
N ARG A 56 1.08 5.11 -20.80
CA ARG A 56 0.52 4.99 -22.16
C ARG A 56 1.59 4.90 -23.25
N ARG A 57 2.87 5.15 -22.94
CA ARG A 57 3.96 5.03 -23.91
C ARG A 57 4.26 3.56 -24.21
N ARG A 58 4.69 3.29 -25.44
CA ARG A 58 5.20 1.97 -25.84
C ARG A 58 6.42 1.56 -25.00
N GLN A 59 7.27 2.52 -24.71
CA GLN A 59 8.45 2.38 -23.85
C GLN A 59 8.30 3.41 -22.71
N PRO A 60 7.70 3.05 -21.57
CA PRO A 60 7.70 3.90 -20.39
C PRO A 60 9.13 4.09 -19.89
N GLY A 61 9.42 5.19 -19.20
CA GLY A 61 10.74 5.45 -18.62
C GLY A 61 10.67 5.88 -17.16
N VAL A 62 11.77 5.71 -16.44
CA VAL A 62 12.00 6.32 -15.12
C VAL A 62 12.37 7.78 -15.35
N VAL A 63 11.53 8.67 -14.84
CA VAL A 63 11.66 10.12 -15.02
C VAL A 63 12.67 10.71 -14.05
N ASN A 64 12.60 10.30 -12.79
CA ASN A 64 13.50 10.73 -11.74
C ASN A 64 13.97 9.52 -10.91
N ARG A 65 15.22 9.55 -10.45
CA ARG A 65 15.82 8.46 -9.66
C ARG A 65 16.70 9.04 -8.57
N TYR A 66 16.57 8.51 -7.35
CA TYR A 66 17.41 8.91 -6.22
C TYR A 66 17.54 7.78 -5.21
N ARG A 67 18.49 7.92 -4.28
CA ARG A 67 18.87 6.89 -3.31
C ARG A 67 18.60 7.36 -1.89
N VAL A 68 18.04 6.49 -1.08
CA VAL A 68 17.85 6.72 0.36
C VAL A 68 18.74 5.78 1.15
N LEU A 69 19.66 6.35 1.92
CA LEU A 69 20.56 5.58 2.79
C LEU A 69 20.01 5.53 4.22
N LEU A 70 19.71 4.33 4.72
CA LEU A 70 19.21 4.12 6.09
C LEU A 70 20.26 3.55 7.05
N TYR A 71 21.50 3.34 6.58
CA TYR A 71 22.64 2.78 7.32
C TYR A 71 22.39 1.42 8.02
N SER A 72 21.24 0.79 7.76
CA SER A 72 20.79 -0.49 8.31
C SER A 72 20.35 -1.40 7.17
N HIS A 73 20.41 -2.73 7.36
CA HIS A 73 19.95 -3.68 6.34
C HIS A 73 18.44 -3.58 6.21
N ILE A 74 17.94 -3.33 5.01
CA ILE A 74 16.51 -3.20 4.75
C ILE A 74 15.93 -4.57 4.41
N LEU A 75 14.83 -4.93 5.06
CA LEU A 75 14.23 -6.26 4.98
C LEU A 75 12.88 -6.26 4.26
N GLU A 76 12.11 -5.19 4.39
CA GLU A 76 10.80 -5.04 3.74
C GLU A 76 10.43 -3.56 3.64
N LEU A 77 9.64 -3.20 2.62
CA LEU A 77 9.19 -1.84 2.34
C LEU A 77 7.67 -1.76 2.16
N LYS A 78 7.07 -0.65 2.60
CA LYS A 78 5.68 -0.32 2.31
C LYS A 78 5.50 1.18 2.13
N LEU A 79 5.03 1.60 0.95
CA LEU A 79 4.60 2.98 0.72
C LEU A 79 3.22 3.20 1.32
N VAL A 80 3.05 4.33 2.01
CA VAL A 80 1.73 4.85 2.37
C VAL A 80 1.20 5.60 1.15
N LEU A 81 -0.09 5.43 0.83
CA LEU A 81 -0.70 6.04 -0.35
C LEU A 81 -0.47 7.56 -0.39
N GLY A 82 -0.16 8.09 -1.57
CA GLY A 82 0.35 9.45 -1.78
C GLY A 82 1.89 9.51 -1.80
N GLY A 83 2.57 8.46 -1.32
CA GLY A 83 4.01 8.22 -1.47
C GLY A 83 4.96 9.22 -0.79
N LYS A 84 4.42 10.11 0.04
CA LYS A 84 5.19 10.99 0.93
C LYS A 84 5.91 10.22 2.02
N TYR A 85 5.24 9.23 2.62
CA TYR A 85 5.82 8.40 3.67
C TYR A 85 6.07 6.96 3.21
N LEU A 86 7.25 6.45 3.57
CA LEU A 86 7.66 5.07 3.39
C LEU A 86 7.91 4.43 4.75
N ILE A 87 7.40 3.21 4.92
CA ILE A 87 7.69 2.37 6.08
C ILE A 87 8.70 1.31 5.67
N ALA A 88 9.80 1.18 6.43
CA ALA A 88 10.81 0.17 6.19
C ALA A 88 11.05 -0.69 7.44
N SER A 89 11.08 -2.01 7.25
CA SER A 89 11.60 -2.97 8.24
C SER A 89 13.11 -3.02 8.06
N ILE A 90 13.87 -2.74 9.12
CA ILE A 90 15.32 -2.65 9.09
C ILE A 90 15.96 -3.51 10.17
N LYS A 91 17.18 -3.98 9.92
CA LYS A 91 18.07 -4.63 10.88
C LYS A 91 19.31 -3.79 11.07
N ASN A 92 19.47 -3.25 12.27
CA ASN A 92 20.69 -2.60 12.67
C ASN A 92 21.76 -3.68 12.90
N LEU A 93 22.86 -3.62 12.15
CA LEU A 93 23.94 -4.61 12.22
C LEU A 93 24.80 -4.47 13.47
N VAL A 94 24.97 -3.23 13.96
CA VAL A 94 25.81 -2.92 15.12
C VAL A 94 25.16 -3.46 16.38
N PHE A 95 23.89 -3.13 16.59
CA PHE A 95 23.15 -3.54 17.79
C PHE A 95 22.43 -4.87 17.63
N ARG A 96 22.44 -5.46 16.42
CA ARG A 96 21.67 -6.67 16.06
C ARG A 96 20.18 -6.55 16.41
N GLN A 97 19.64 -5.34 16.35
CA GLN A 97 18.26 -5.03 16.67
C GLN A 97 17.44 -4.84 15.41
N PHE A 98 16.19 -5.30 15.44
CA PHE A 98 15.22 -5.03 14.40
C PHE A 98 14.42 -3.79 14.75
N GLN A 99 14.14 -2.97 13.75
CA GLN A 99 13.35 -1.76 13.91
C GLN A 99 12.45 -1.56 12.69
N ILE A 100 11.36 -0.84 12.87
CA ILE A 100 10.58 -0.26 11.79
C ILE A 100 10.87 1.23 11.76
N VAL A 101 11.16 1.78 10.60
CA VAL A 101 11.41 3.22 10.42
C VAL A 101 10.36 3.84 9.51
N ILE A 102 9.87 5.01 9.90
CA ILE A 102 9.03 5.88 9.08
C ILE A 102 9.95 6.91 8.41
N VAL A 103 9.90 7.00 7.08
CA VAL A 103 10.75 7.89 6.28
C VAL A 103 9.87 8.83 5.49
N ASN A 104 10.11 10.14 5.59
CA ASN A 104 9.53 11.14 4.69
C ASN A 104 10.41 11.22 3.42
N LEU A 105 9.85 10.89 2.26
CA LEU A 105 10.52 10.86 0.96
C LEU A 105 10.44 12.20 0.20
N GLU A 106 9.79 13.21 0.78
CA GLU A 106 9.54 14.52 0.16
C GLU A 106 9.91 15.65 1.11
N HIS A 107 11.01 15.49 1.84
CA HIS A 107 11.54 16.55 2.68
C HIS A 107 12.24 17.59 1.80
N PRO A 108 12.05 18.90 2.00
CA PRO A 108 12.67 19.92 1.15
C PRO A 108 14.15 20.21 1.45
N ASP A 109 14.76 19.40 2.32
CA ASP A 109 16.22 19.46 2.56
C ASP A 109 16.99 19.03 1.31
N GLU A 110 18.29 19.30 1.27
CA GLU A 110 19.16 18.95 0.13
C GLU A 110 19.07 17.45 -0.26
N ASP A 111 18.95 16.57 0.74
CA ASP A 111 18.84 15.12 0.52
C ASP A 111 17.44 14.65 0.07
N GLY A 112 16.42 15.52 0.12
CA GLY A 112 15.06 15.18 -0.27
C GLY A 112 14.32 14.22 0.68
N VAL A 113 15.00 13.68 1.70
CA VAL A 113 14.54 12.51 2.47
C VAL A 113 14.93 12.63 3.93
N ARG A 114 14.02 12.25 4.85
CA ARG A 114 14.24 12.33 6.29
C ARG A 114 13.62 11.13 7.04
N PRO A 115 14.40 10.30 7.75
CA PRO A 115 13.88 9.36 8.73
C PRO A 115 13.22 10.12 9.89
N VAL A 116 12.00 9.75 10.26
CA VAL A 116 11.16 10.51 11.21
C VAL A 116 11.01 9.78 12.53
N SER A 117 10.79 8.47 12.50
CA SER A 117 10.49 7.69 13.71
C SER A 117 11.01 6.27 13.61
N TYR A 118 11.51 5.74 14.72
CA TYR A 118 12.00 4.37 14.85
C TYR A 118 11.17 3.62 15.89
N ILE A 119 10.72 2.42 15.52
CA ILE A 119 9.91 1.54 16.36
C ILE A 119 10.72 0.25 16.59
N PRO A 120 11.19 -0.03 17.82
CA PRO A 120 11.91 -1.27 18.09
C PRO A 120 10.98 -2.48 17.95
N VAL A 121 11.46 -3.52 17.26
CA VAL A 121 10.72 -4.78 17.08
C VAL A 121 11.56 -5.98 17.50
N ARG A 122 10.89 -7.04 17.96
CA ARG A 122 11.56 -8.18 18.61
C ARG A 122 12.28 -9.13 17.63
N ALA A 123 11.82 -9.18 16.39
CA ALA A 123 12.27 -10.10 15.35
C ALA A 123 12.01 -9.46 13.97
N ARG A 124 12.45 -10.11 12.89
CA ARG A 124 12.19 -9.65 11.52
C ARG A 124 10.69 -9.40 11.31
N ALA A 125 10.32 -8.14 11.09
CA ALA A 125 8.96 -7.77 10.70
C ALA A 125 8.77 -8.14 9.22
N ALA A 126 7.73 -8.94 8.97
CA ALA A 126 7.30 -9.44 7.67
C ALA A 126 5.86 -8.99 7.35
N HIS A 127 5.49 -8.95 6.07
CA HIS A 127 4.16 -8.57 5.58
C HIS A 127 3.72 -7.21 6.10
N LEU A 128 4.56 -6.19 5.90
CA LEU A 128 4.28 -4.83 6.32
C LEU A 128 3.03 -4.29 5.62
N SER A 129 2.10 -3.77 6.41
CA SER A 129 0.97 -2.98 5.94
C SER A 129 0.93 -1.65 6.69
N ALA A 130 0.72 -0.56 5.95
CA ALA A 130 0.67 0.77 6.49
C ALA A 130 -0.36 1.62 5.74
N LYS A 131 -1.20 2.35 6.48
CA LYS A 131 -2.28 3.20 5.94
C LYS A 131 -2.50 4.41 6.84
N TYR A 132 -2.92 5.52 6.25
CA TYR A 132 -3.47 6.63 7.04
C TYR A 132 -4.79 6.21 7.66
N MET A 133 -4.99 6.39 8.96
CA MET A 133 -6.23 6.01 9.65
C MET A 133 -6.51 6.94 10.82
N THR A 134 -7.76 7.00 11.25
CA THR A 134 -8.16 7.69 12.47
C THR A 134 -8.19 6.71 13.64
N TYR A 135 -7.51 7.05 14.73
CA TYR A 135 -7.52 6.29 15.98
C TYR A 135 -7.80 7.23 17.16
N HIS A 136 -8.82 6.93 17.96
CA HIS A 136 -9.33 7.81 19.02
C HIS A 136 -9.56 9.27 18.59
N GLY A 137 -10.04 9.47 17.36
CA GLY A 137 -10.34 10.79 16.81
C GLY A 137 -9.15 11.54 16.22
N GLU A 138 -7.93 11.01 16.36
CA GLU A 138 -6.70 11.60 15.83
C GLU A 138 -6.28 10.90 14.52
N PRO A 139 -5.93 11.64 13.46
CA PRO A 139 -5.38 11.05 12.24
C PRO A 139 -3.91 10.67 12.43
N GLY A 140 -3.52 9.52 11.88
CA GLY A 140 -2.15 9.01 11.98
C GLY A 140 -1.83 7.97 10.91
N ILE A 141 -0.62 7.43 10.96
CA ILE A 141 -0.20 6.26 10.18
C ILE A 141 -0.36 5.03 11.07
N MET A 142 -1.25 4.12 10.68
CA MET A 142 -1.38 2.82 11.32
C MET A 142 -0.48 1.82 10.59
N ILE A 143 0.36 1.11 11.34
CA ILE A 143 1.36 0.16 10.83
C ILE A 143 1.08 -1.21 11.45
N SER A 144 1.02 -2.26 10.64
CA SER A 144 0.89 -3.64 11.08
C SER A 144 1.92 -4.52 10.42
N TYR A 145 2.42 -5.50 11.16
CA TYR A 145 3.33 -6.52 10.66
C TYR A 145 3.11 -7.84 11.37
N VAL A 146 3.67 -8.91 10.81
CA VAL A 146 3.81 -10.19 11.49
C VAL A 146 5.28 -10.50 11.73
N CYS A 147 5.58 -11.18 12.83
CA CYS A 147 6.87 -11.77 13.06
C CYS A 147 6.70 -13.20 13.60
N ARG A 148 7.79 -13.96 13.58
CA ARG A 148 7.86 -15.30 14.17
C ARG A 148 9.08 -15.39 15.07
N SER A 149 8.93 -16.10 16.17
CA SER A 149 10.01 -16.37 17.11
C SER A 149 9.84 -17.75 17.72
N TRP A 150 10.92 -18.34 18.21
CA TRP A 150 10.83 -19.58 18.96
C TRP A 150 10.06 -19.35 20.26
N LYS A 151 9.11 -20.24 20.58
CA LYS A 151 8.45 -20.21 21.88
C LYS A 151 9.51 -20.48 22.95
N LYS A 152 9.57 -19.62 23.98
CA LYS A 152 10.45 -19.85 25.13
C LYS A 152 10.07 -21.18 25.81
N MET A 153 11.07 -21.93 26.26
CA MET A 153 10.85 -23.09 27.13
C MET A 153 10.30 -22.66 28.50
N ASP A 154 9.66 -23.58 29.22
CA ASP A 154 9.02 -23.30 30.51
C ASP A 154 10.03 -22.89 31.61
N ASP A 155 11.31 -23.27 31.45
CA ASP A 155 12.43 -22.85 32.30
C ASP A 155 13.01 -21.47 31.91
N GLY A 156 12.46 -20.82 30.90
CA GLY A 156 12.91 -19.53 30.39
C GLY A 156 14.23 -19.58 29.62
N THR A 157 14.82 -20.76 29.40
CA THR A 157 16.05 -20.90 28.64
C THR A 157 15.80 -20.52 27.17
N PRO A 158 16.65 -19.68 26.57
CA PRO A 158 16.65 -19.51 25.13
C PRO A 158 16.97 -20.86 24.48
N THR A 159 16.21 -21.25 23.46
CA THR A 159 16.49 -22.42 22.62
C THR A 159 17.78 -22.19 21.82
N GLY A 160 18.92 -22.32 22.49
CA GLY A 160 20.24 -21.80 22.10
C GLY A 160 20.94 -22.48 20.91
N HIS A 161 20.27 -23.40 20.21
CA HIS A 161 20.84 -24.13 19.07
C HIS A 161 19.92 -24.19 17.84
N LEU A 162 18.83 -23.43 17.81
CA LEU A 162 17.86 -23.51 16.72
C LEU A 162 18.22 -22.61 15.53
N THR A 163 17.87 -23.08 14.34
CA THR A 163 17.94 -22.34 13.08
C THR A 163 17.46 -20.91 13.27
N ASN A 164 18.23 -19.95 12.78
CA ASN A 164 17.84 -18.55 12.84
C ASN A 164 16.62 -18.30 11.94
N LEU A 165 15.44 -18.12 12.53
CA LEU A 165 14.20 -17.92 11.79
C LEU A 165 14.21 -16.65 10.92
N ASP A 166 15.03 -15.67 11.27
CA ASP A 166 15.12 -14.39 10.56
C ASP A 166 15.87 -14.51 9.21
N THR A 167 16.69 -15.55 9.05
CA THR A 167 17.45 -15.82 7.81
C THR A 167 16.68 -16.67 6.81
N LEU A 168 15.51 -17.20 7.18
CA LEU A 168 14.66 -18.02 6.32
C LEU A 168 13.50 -17.19 5.74
N THR A 169 12.97 -17.60 4.58
CA THR A 169 11.72 -17.03 4.08
C THR A 169 10.59 -17.28 5.08
N TYR A 170 9.62 -16.37 5.15
CA TYR A 170 8.54 -16.45 6.14
C TYR A 170 7.70 -17.73 6.01
N HIS A 171 7.61 -18.29 4.80
CA HIS A 171 6.94 -19.56 4.49
C HIS A 171 7.85 -20.78 4.46
N ALA A 172 9.16 -20.64 4.72
CA ALA A 172 10.05 -21.78 4.73
C ALA A 172 9.53 -22.83 5.73
N PRO A 173 9.41 -24.10 5.34
CA PRO A 173 9.16 -25.16 6.30
C PRO A 173 10.34 -25.21 7.26
N VAL A 174 10.04 -25.26 8.56
CA VAL A 174 11.04 -25.38 9.62
C VAL A 174 10.74 -26.69 10.33
N ASP A 175 11.74 -27.53 10.50
CA ASP A 175 11.59 -28.79 11.22
C ASP A 175 11.24 -28.49 12.69
N GLU A 176 10.07 -28.95 13.12
CA GLU A 176 9.36 -28.49 14.32
C GLU A 176 9.85 -29.17 15.59
N ALA A 177 11.17 -29.33 15.77
CA ALA A 177 11.71 -29.79 17.05
C ALA A 177 11.24 -28.89 18.22
N HIS A 178 10.92 -27.63 17.93
CA HIS A 178 10.38 -26.67 18.90
C HIS A 178 9.21 -25.86 18.30
N PRO A 179 8.20 -25.48 19.10
CA PRO A 179 7.07 -24.72 18.62
C PRO A 179 7.45 -23.27 18.27
N ILE A 180 7.02 -22.81 17.10
CA ILE A 180 7.14 -21.41 16.67
C ILE A 180 5.92 -20.62 17.15
N MET A 181 6.17 -19.43 17.68
CA MET A 181 5.15 -18.44 18.03
C MET A 181 5.12 -17.34 16.99
N TYR A 182 3.92 -17.08 16.47
CA TYR A 182 3.64 -16.02 15.51
C TYR A 182 2.98 -14.86 16.23
N GLU A 183 3.43 -13.64 15.94
CA GLU A 183 2.91 -12.42 16.53
C GLU A 183 2.50 -11.46 15.41
N CYS A 184 1.28 -10.94 15.46
CA CYS A 184 0.85 -9.78 14.69
C CYS A 184 0.79 -8.57 15.62
N SER A 185 1.51 -7.50 15.27
CA SER A 185 1.58 -6.28 16.07
C SER A 185 1.13 -5.08 15.25
N CYS A 186 0.39 -4.17 15.88
CA CYS A 186 -0.12 -2.92 15.31
C CYS A 186 0.38 -1.71 16.12
N TYR A 187 0.88 -0.70 15.40
CA TYR A 187 1.35 0.57 15.94
C TYR A 187 0.63 1.72 15.27
N PHE A 188 0.40 2.78 16.04
CA PHE A 188 -0.18 4.03 15.55
C PHE A 188 0.81 5.17 15.78
N SER A 189 1.11 5.90 14.70
CA SER A 189 1.99 7.06 14.70
C SER A 189 1.16 8.29 14.34
N PRO A 190 0.82 9.16 15.31
CA PRO A 190 0.02 10.37 15.07
C PRO A 190 0.65 11.26 14.01
N LEU A 191 -0.16 11.80 13.07
CA LEU A 191 0.37 12.60 11.96
C LEU A 191 0.94 13.94 12.43
N ASN A 192 0.33 14.58 13.43
CA ASN A 192 0.87 15.79 14.05
C ASN A 192 2.32 15.59 14.58
N VAL A 193 2.62 14.42 15.14
CA VAL A 193 3.96 14.08 15.64
C VAL A 193 4.90 13.80 14.47
N VAL A 194 4.48 12.99 13.50
CA VAL A 194 5.28 12.67 12.31
C VAL A 194 5.62 13.94 11.52
N GLU A 195 4.63 14.83 11.33
CA GLU A 195 4.80 16.09 10.61
C GLU A 195 5.64 17.10 11.39
N SER A 196 5.48 17.17 12.73
CA SER A 196 6.29 18.04 13.59
C SER A 196 7.78 17.65 13.59
N LEU A 197 8.10 16.36 13.45
CA LEU A 197 9.47 15.85 13.35
C LEU A 197 10.03 15.96 11.92
N SER A 198 9.16 16.12 10.93
CA SER A 198 9.53 16.36 9.54
C SER A 198 9.32 17.82 9.11
N ASP A 199 9.35 18.76 10.06
CA ASP A 199 9.19 20.18 9.79
C ASP A 199 10.42 20.70 9.02
N PRO A 200 10.24 21.30 7.84
CA PRO A 200 11.35 21.76 7.04
C PRO A 200 12.09 22.97 7.59
N TYR A 201 11.49 23.69 8.54
CA TYR A 201 12.11 24.88 9.15
C TYR A 201 12.90 24.55 10.42
N VAL A 202 12.86 23.29 10.87
CA VAL A 202 13.52 22.84 12.08
C VAL A 202 14.48 21.70 11.73
N LEU A 203 15.77 21.95 11.88
CA LEU A 203 16.81 20.99 11.48
C LEU A 203 17.16 20.05 12.65
N PRO A 204 17.44 18.77 12.37
CA PRO A 204 17.96 17.85 13.37
C PRO A 204 19.22 18.40 14.04
N GLY A 205 19.23 18.40 15.36
CA GLY A 205 20.30 18.96 16.18
C GLY A 205 20.10 20.41 16.62
N ASP A 206 19.12 21.12 16.06
CA ASP A 206 18.72 22.43 16.59
C ASP A 206 18.08 22.29 17.99
N ASP A 207 18.28 23.30 18.85
CA ASP A 207 17.64 23.33 20.18
C ASP A 207 16.12 23.16 20.11
N GLU A 208 15.48 23.72 19.07
CA GLU A 208 14.05 23.57 18.85
C GLU A 208 13.68 22.13 18.48
N TYR A 209 14.48 21.47 17.63
CA TYR A 209 14.28 20.08 17.27
C TYR A 209 14.43 19.17 18.49
N GLU A 210 15.49 19.35 19.28
CA GLU A 210 15.75 18.57 20.49
C GLU A 210 14.66 18.80 21.54
N LYS A 211 14.14 20.03 21.67
CA LYS A 211 12.97 20.32 22.53
C LYS A 211 11.71 19.61 22.03
N ARG A 212 11.44 19.62 20.73
CA ARG A 212 10.29 18.90 20.14
C ARG A 212 10.42 17.40 20.38
N GLN A 213 11.59 16.84 20.07
CA GLN A 213 11.88 15.42 20.23
C GLN A 213 11.79 14.97 21.69
N SER A 214 12.39 15.70 22.62
CA SER A 214 12.35 15.40 24.06
C SER A 214 10.95 15.55 24.66
N GLY A 215 10.12 16.45 24.12
CA GLY A 215 8.71 16.59 24.48
C GLY A 215 7.84 15.40 24.05
N ILE A 216 8.25 14.66 23.01
CA ILE A 216 7.51 13.51 22.47
C ILE A 216 7.88 12.24 23.25
N LYS A 217 7.06 11.87 24.24
CA LYS A 217 7.29 10.66 25.05
C LYS A 217 7.32 9.36 24.24
N ARG A 218 6.44 9.23 23.23
CA ARG A 218 6.35 8.05 22.34
C ARG A 218 5.83 8.46 20.96
N PRO A 219 6.67 8.52 19.93
CA PRO A 219 6.22 8.94 18.60
C PRO A 219 5.31 7.91 17.92
N SER A 220 5.36 6.65 18.36
CA SER A 220 4.49 5.57 17.90
C SER A 220 4.01 4.76 19.09
N ASN A 221 2.69 4.56 19.18
CA ASN A 221 2.04 3.83 20.27
C ASN A 221 1.66 2.43 19.79
N ARG A 222 2.03 1.40 20.56
CA ARG A 222 1.56 0.03 20.29
C ARG A 222 0.07 -0.06 20.62
N VAL A 223 -0.74 -0.34 19.61
CA VAL A 223 -2.20 -0.42 19.72
C VAL A 223 -2.65 -1.82 20.10
N MET A 224 -2.05 -2.84 19.48
CA MET A 224 -2.45 -4.22 19.70
C MET A 224 -1.30 -5.17 19.40
N THR A 225 -1.27 -6.28 20.12
CA THR A 225 -0.48 -7.46 19.77
C THR A 225 -1.36 -8.70 19.88
N PHE A 226 -1.36 -9.53 18.85
CA PHE A 226 -2.04 -10.82 18.81
C PHE A 226 -0.99 -11.91 18.60
N THR A 227 -1.05 -12.99 19.38
CA THR A 227 -0.11 -14.11 19.30
C THR A 227 -0.83 -15.41 18.98
N SER A 228 -0.16 -16.31 18.25
CA SER A 228 -0.70 -17.62 17.89
C SER A 228 0.42 -18.64 17.74
N GLY A 229 0.11 -19.90 18.06
CA GLY A 229 0.96 -21.04 17.68
C GLY A 229 0.77 -21.47 16.22
N ARG A 230 -0.22 -20.92 15.52
CA ARG A 230 -0.43 -21.15 14.09
C ARG A 230 0.10 -19.96 13.29
N MET A 231 0.60 -20.23 12.09
CA MET A 231 1.13 -19.22 11.20
C MET A 231 0.11 -18.10 10.92
N LEU A 232 0.52 -16.87 11.22
CA LEU A 232 -0.20 -15.65 10.87
C LEU A 232 0.38 -15.07 9.60
N TYR A 233 -0.43 -14.49 8.73
CA TYR A 233 0.03 -14.02 7.42
C TYR A 233 -0.83 -12.87 6.89
N ASP A 234 -0.20 -12.01 6.07
CA ASP A 234 -0.80 -10.87 5.37
C ASP A 234 -1.76 -10.04 6.25
N PRO A 235 -1.23 -9.34 7.28
CA PRO A 235 -2.04 -8.41 8.01
C PRO A 235 -2.46 -7.27 7.08
N SER A 236 -3.75 -6.92 7.10
CA SER A 236 -4.29 -5.79 6.35
C SER A 236 -5.12 -4.93 7.28
N ILE A 237 -4.86 -3.63 7.27
CA ILE A 237 -5.54 -2.68 8.13
C ILE A 237 -6.64 -1.98 7.32
N PHE A 238 -7.77 -1.71 7.95
CA PHE A 238 -8.91 -1.05 7.30
C PHE A 238 -9.80 -0.37 8.34
N GLU A 239 -10.63 0.56 7.86
CA GLU A 239 -11.67 1.21 8.66
C GLU A 239 -13.04 0.68 8.22
N SER A 240 -13.91 0.36 9.18
CA SER A 240 -15.30 -0.01 8.91
C SER A 240 -16.19 0.72 9.91
N ASN A 241 -17.14 1.49 9.40
CA ASN A 241 -18.04 2.33 10.20
C ASN A 241 -17.29 3.25 11.18
N GLY A 242 -16.20 3.87 10.72
CA GLY A 242 -15.36 4.77 11.54
C GLY A 242 -14.51 4.07 12.60
N VAL A 243 -14.52 2.73 12.67
CA VAL A 243 -13.73 1.95 13.62
C VAL A 243 -12.54 1.31 12.91
N PRO A 244 -11.32 1.42 13.47
CA PRO A 244 -10.13 0.82 12.90
C PRO A 244 -10.03 -0.68 13.23
N TYR A 245 -9.62 -1.48 12.25
CA TYR A 245 -9.45 -2.92 12.36
C TYR A 245 -8.15 -3.38 11.71
N VAL A 246 -7.59 -4.46 12.23
CA VAL A 246 -6.63 -5.29 11.51
C VAL A 246 -7.26 -6.64 11.20
N VAL A 247 -7.15 -7.09 9.95
CA VAL A 247 -7.43 -8.46 9.55
C VAL A 247 -6.12 -9.20 9.36
N MET A 248 -6.09 -10.49 9.64
CA MET A 248 -4.94 -11.35 9.34
C MET A 248 -5.41 -12.77 9.05
N THR A 249 -4.68 -13.47 8.20
CA THR A 249 -4.93 -14.89 7.93
C THR A 249 -4.24 -15.72 9.00
N MET A 250 -4.94 -16.70 9.56
CA MET A 250 -4.36 -17.74 10.40
C MET A 250 -4.49 -19.07 9.69
N GLN A 251 -3.36 -19.63 9.25
CA GLN A 251 -3.34 -20.81 8.41
C GLN A 251 -3.94 -22.04 9.14
N PRO A 252 -4.58 -22.98 8.42
CA PRO A 252 -4.82 -22.94 6.97
C PRO A 252 -6.11 -22.24 6.55
N ASP A 253 -7.05 -21.99 7.45
CA ASP A 253 -8.48 -21.85 7.12
C ASP A 253 -9.22 -20.74 7.87
N ARG A 254 -8.50 -19.88 8.59
CA ARG A 254 -9.09 -18.88 9.48
C ARG A 254 -8.70 -17.46 9.09
N VAL A 255 -9.64 -16.54 9.26
CA VAL A 255 -9.41 -15.10 9.14
C VAL A 255 -9.78 -14.44 10.46
N ILE A 256 -8.84 -13.71 11.04
CA ILE A 256 -9.02 -13.03 12.33
C ILE A 256 -9.28 -11.55 12.06
N PHE A 257 -10.34 -11.03 12.65
CA PHE A 257 -10.68 -9.62 12.66
C PHE A 257 -10.45 -9.08 14.06
N ALA A 258 -9.53 -8.15 14.21
CA ALA A 258 -9.26 -7.53 15.49
C ALA A 258 -9.63 -6.05 15.45
N ASN A 259 -10.54 -5.67 16.34
CA ASN A 259 -10.96 -4.29 16.51
C ASN A 259 -9.86 -3.55 17.28
N LEU A 260 -9.23 -2.57 16.64
CA LEU A 260 -8.11 -1.85 17.22
C LEU A 260 -8.54 -0.88 18.32
N HIS A 261 -9.83 -0.50 18.36
CA HIS A 261 -10.37 0.43 19.36
C HIS A 261 -10.73 -0.24 20.70
N ASN A 262 -11.37 -1.41 20.68
CA ASN A 262 -11.79 -2.13 21.90
C ASN A 262 -11.02 -3.43 22.16
N HIS A 263 -10.04 -3.72 21.31
CA HIS A 263 -9.17 -4.89 21.37
C HIS A 263 -9.87 -6.26 21.26
N LYS A 264 -11.15 -6.30 20.86
CA LYS A 264 -11.90 -7.55 20.69
C LYS A 264 -11.58 -8.20 19.34
N THR A 265 -11.31 -9.50 19.37
CA THR A 265 -11.09 -10.32 18.18
C THR A 265 -12.34 -11.12 17.80
N ARG A 266 -12.51 -11.35 16.50
CA ARG A 266 -13.52 -12.23 15.92
C ARG A 266 -12.85 -13.15 14.92
N LEU A 267 -13.36 -14.38 14.86
CA LEU A 267 -12.81 -15.42 14.03
C LEU A 267 -13.83 -15.79 12.96
N LEU A 268 -13.41 -15.74 11.70
CA LEU A 268 -14.09 -16.37 10.58
C LEU A 268 -13.37 -17.69 10.28
N VAL A 269 -14.07 -18.80 10.43
CA VAL A 269 -13.59 -20.13 10.02
C VAL A 269 -14.23 -20.47 8.68
N CYS A 270 -13.44 -20.59 7.62
CA CYS A 270 -13.95 -20.83 6.28
C CYS A 270 -14.39 -22.29 6.12
N LYS A 271 -15.71 -22.54 6.00
CA LYS A 271 -16.25 -23.89 5.81
C LYS A 271 -15.68 -24.53 4.55
N ARG A 272 -15.33 -25.82 4.62
CA ARG A 272 -14.82 -26.58 3.47
C ARG A 272 -15.89 -26.67 2.37
N VAL A 273 -15.43 -26.84 1.13
CA VAL A 273 -16.34 -27.07 -0.01
C VAL A 273 -16.97 -28.46 0.16
N PRO A 274 -18.31 -28.60 0.17
CA PRO A 274 -18.99 -29.87 0.47
C PRO A 274 -18.54 -31.07 -0.37
N THR A 275 -18.25 -30.85 -1.65
CA THR A 275 -17.80 -31.91 -2.56
C THR A 275 -16.33 -32.29 -2.41
N LEU A 276 -15.57 -31.52 -1.62
CA LEU A 276 -14.13 -31.64 -1.46
C LEU A 276 -13.70 -31.63 0.02
N GLU A 277 -14.60 -31.94 0.95
CA GLU A 277 -14.35 -31.80 2.40
C GLU A 277 -13.15 -32.61 2.90
N ASN A 278 -12.83 -33.72 2.22
CA ASN A 278 -11.69 -34.58 2.54
C ASN A 278 -10.33 -33.98 2.15
N PHE A 279 -10.33 -32.91 1.34
CA PHE A 279 -9.11 -32.29 0.84
C PHE A 279 -8.68 -31.08 1.69
N ARG A 280 -7.37 -30.86 1.74
CA ARG A 280 -6.80 -29.73 2.50
C ARG A 280 -7.13 -28.41 1.80
N HIS A 281 -7.82 -27.53 2.52
CA HIS A 281 -8.09 -26.16 2.08
C HIS A 281 -7.10 -25.21 2.77
N THR A 282 -6.44 -24.36 1.99
CA THR A 282 -5.45 -23.40 2.47
C THR A 282 -5.79 -22.02 1.91
N ILE A 283 -5.91 -21.01 2.78
CA ILE A 283 -6.11 -19.62 2.37
C ILE A 283 -4.81 -19.10 1.75
N MET A 284 -4.93 -18.59 0.53
CA MET A 284 -3.82 -18.05 -0.26
C MET A 284 -3.76 -16.52 -0.25
N ALA A 285 -4.91 -15.85 -0.19
CA ALA A 285 -5.01 -14.40 -0.14
C ALA A 285 -6.34 -13.97 0.47
N VAL A 286 -6.35 -12.81 1.12
CA VAL A 286 -7.54 -12.22 1.76
C VAL A 286 -7.61 -10.73 1.44
N ARG A 287 -8.80 -10.22 1.15
CA ARG A 287 -9.07 -8.79 1.02
C ARG A 287 -10.39 -8.43 1.67
N VAL A 288 -10.36 -7.51 2.63
CA VAL A 288 -11.58 -6.99 3.27
C VAL A 288 -12.22 -5.95 2.37
N LEU A 289 -13.55 -5.95 2.32
CA LEU A 289 -14.39 -5.02 1.57
C LEU A 289 -15.28 -4.25 2.56
N PRO A 290 -14.74 -3.20 3.22
CA PRO A 290 -15.39 -2.60 4.37
C PRO A 290 -16.74 -1.96 4.05
N GLY A 291 -16.87 -1.37 2.86
CA GLY A 291 -18.09 -0.68 2.41
C GLY A 291 -19.31 -1.61 2.28
N GLN A 292 -19.11 -2.92 2.15
CA GLN A 292 -20.18 -3.91 2.08
C GLN A 292 -20.13 -4.95 3.21
N SER A 293 -19.25 -4.79 4.20
CA SER A 293 -19.05 -5.75 5.30
C SER A 293 -18.76 -7.19 4.84
N HIS A 294 -18.01 -7.36 3.75
CA HIS A 294 -17.59 -8.68 3.26
C HIS A 294 -16.08 -8.85 3.29
N VAL A 295 -15.63 -10.09 3.19
CA VAL A 295 -14.23 -10.45 2.97
C VAL A 295 -14.11 -11.41 1.79
N LEU A 296 -13.26 -11.03 0.84
CA LEU A 296 -12.86 -11.84 -0.29
C LEU A 296 -11.73 -12.77 0.16
N VAL A 297 -11.89 -14.07 -0.05
CA VAL A 297 -10.93 -15.10 0.35
C VAL A 297 -10.63 -15.97 -0.86
N ILE A 298 -9.35 -16.14 -1.18
CA ILE A 298 -8.91 -17.07 -2.21
C ILE A 298 -8.33 -18.29 -1.51
N ARG A 299 -8.87 -19.48 -1.82
CA ARG A 299 -8.41 -20.75 -1.22
C ARG A 299 -7.88 -21.71 -2.28
N ARG A 300 -6.78 -22.38 -1.94
CA ARG A 300 -6.28 -23.56 -2.64
C ARG A 300 -6.80 -24.82 -1.98
N ILE A 301 -7.26 -25.76 -2.80
CA ILE A 301 -7.73 -27.08 -2.40
C ILE A 301 -6.75 -28.11 -2.96
N GLN A 302 -6.01 -28.76 -2.07
CA GLN A 302 -4.98 -29.72 -2.45
C GLN A 302 -5.58 -31.10 -2.65
N HIS A 303 -5.61 -31.54 -3.90
CA HIS A 303 -5.98 -32.89 -4.27
C HIS A 303 -4.72 -33.78 -4.32
N PRO A 304 -4.73 -35.02 -3.79
CA PRO A 304 -3.54 -35.88 -3.74
C PRO A 304 -3.04 -36.32 -5.13
N THR A 305 -3.97 -36.52 -6.07
CA THR A 305 -3.68 -37.13 -7.38
C THR A 305 -4.01 -36.22 -8.58
N SER A 306 -4.45 -34.98 -8.34
CA SER A 306 -4.81 -34.04 -9.42
C SER A 306 -4.21 -32.68 -9.18
N VAL A 307 -4.21 -31.85 -10.22
CA VAL A 307 -3.84 -30.43 -10.13
C VAL A 307 -4.66 -29.76 -9.03
N PRO A 308 -4.04 -28.95 -8.14
CA PRO A 308 -4.76 -28.21 -7.12
C PRO A 308 -5.85 -27.33 -7.72
N ARG A 309 -7.00 -27.25 -7.05
CA ARG A 309 -8.09 -26.35 -7.43
C ARG A 309 -8.02 -25.07 -6.62
N ASN A 310 -8.42 -23.95 -7.21
CA ASN A 310 -8.53 -22.69 -6.50
C ASN A 310 -9.95 -22.15 -6.55
N THR A 311 -10.38 -21.53 -5.46
CA THR A 311 -11.68 -20.89 -5.33
C THR A 311 -11.49 -19.44 -4.93
N ILE A 312 -12.29 -18.56 -5.52
CA ILE A 312 -12.46 -17.18 -5.07
C ILE A 312 -13.83 -17.15 -4.38
N GLU A 313 -13.86 -16.69 -3.13
CA GLU A 313 -15.02 -16.82 -2.27
C GLU A 313 -15.30 -15.52 -1.53
N LEU A 314 -16.58 -15.18 -1.39
CA LEU A 314 -17.02 -14.01 -0.64
C LEU A 314 -17.68 -14.46 0.65
N TYR A 315 -17.23 -13.94 1.79
CA TYR A 315 -17.78 -14.25 3.11
C TYR A 315 -18.32 -12.99 3.78
N GLN A 316 -19.37 -13.14 4.57
CA GLN A 316 -19.86 -12.10 5.46
C GLN A 316 -18.84 -11.84 6.58
N MET A 317 -18.52 -10.58 6.85
CA MET A 317 -17.69 -10.24 8.02
C MET A 317 -18.44 -10.55 9.32
N PRO A 318 -17.76 -11.08 10.35
CA PRO A 318 -18.39 -11.39 11.62
C PRO A 318 -18.84 -10.12 12.35
N HIS A 319 -20.10 -10.07 12.80
CA HIS A 319 -20.65 -8.95 13.56
C HIS A 319 -20.24 -9.03 15.04
N TYR A 320 -19.94 -7.87 15.65
CA TYR A 320 -19.67 -7.79 17.08
C TYR A 320 -20.98 -7.88 17.88
N GLY A 321 -21.17 -9.00 18.59
CA GLY A 321 -22.35 -9.21 19.44
C GLY A 321 -22.93 -10.63 19.34
N GLY A 322 -22.61 -11.36 18.26
CA GLY A 322 -23.01 -12.76 18.09
C GLY A 322 -22.03 -13.77 18.70
N GLN A 323 -22.48 -15.02 18.84
CA GLN A 323 -21.60 -16.17 19.07
C GLN A 323 -20.69 -16.35 17.86
N ASN A 324 -19.44 -16.80 18.08
CA ASN A 324 -18.55 -17.13 16.97
C ASN A 324 -19.10 -18.38 16.25
N PRO A 325 -19.43 -18.31 14.95
CA PRO A 325 -19.92 -19.49 14.23
C PRO A 325 -18.82 -20.55 14.14
N ALA A 326 -19.19 -21.83 14.25
CA ALA A 326 -18.25 -22.95 14.19
C ALA A 326 -17.50 -23.04 12.83
N ALA A 327 -18.23 -22.84 11.73
CA ALA A 327 -17.71 -22.66 10.38
C ALA A 327 -18.72 -21.87 9.54
N THR A 328 -18.23 -20.91 8.76
CA THR A 328 -19.07 -20.02 7.94
C THR A 328 -18.99 -20.46 6.49
N ALA A 329 -20.12 -20.63 5.82
CA ALA A 329 -20.16 -20.89 4.38
C ALA A 329 -19.89 -19.61 3.59
N ALA A 330 -19.28 -19.75 2.40
CA ALA A 330 -19.17 -18.63 1.48
C ALA A 330 -20.56 -18.22 0.99
N PHE A 331 -20.82 -16.91 0.91
CA PHE A 331 -22.02 -16.33 0.32
C PHE A 331 -22.02 -16.56 -1.20
N GLU A 332 -20.87 -16.34 -1.84
CA GLU A 332 -20.63 -16.61 -3.26
C GLU A 332 -19.29 -17.31 -3.45
N ARG A 333 -19.19 -18.11 -4.52
CA ARG A 333 -17.97 -18.82 -4.91
C ARG A 333 -17.88 -18.92 -6.41
N VAL A 334 -16.68 -18.65 -6.94
CA VAL A 334 -16.30 -19.00 -8.30
C VAL A 334 -15.01 -19.82 -8.31
N TRP A 335 -14.87 -20.66 -9.32
CA TRP A 335 -13.67 -21.48 -9.52
C TRP A 335 -12.67 -20.71 -10.37
N ALA A 336 -11.42 -20.67 -9.92
CA ALA A 336 -10.33 -20.26 -10.79
C ALA A 336 -9.91 -21.45 -11.67
N PRO A 337 -9.20 -21.22 -12.78
CA PRO A 337 -8.67 -22.29 -13.61
C PRO A 337 -7.85 -23.31 -12.81
N GLU A 338 -7.93 -24.58 -13.20
CA GLU A 338 -7.14 -25.65 -12.61
C GLU A 338 -5.68 -25.52 -13.07
N CYS A 339 -4.79 -25.09 -12.18
CA CYS A 339 -3.38 -24.94 -12.46
C CYS A 339 -2.53 -25.03 -11.18
N HIS A 340 -1.23 -25.30 -11.35
CA HIS A 340 -0.28 -25.29 -10.24
C HIS A 340 0.02 -23.85 -9.80
N THR A 341 -0.86 -23.26 -9.01
CA THR A 341 -0.71 -21.86 -8.60
C THR A 341 0.50 -21.67 -7.68
N ARG A 342 1.28 -20.61 -7.91
CA ARG A 342 2.35 -20.15 -7.02
C ARG A 342 1.79 -19.18 -5.98
N SER A 343 1.18 -18.07 -6.44
CA SER A 343 0.67 -17.01 -5.56
C SER A 343 -0.57 -16.32 -6.11
N PHE A 344 -1.27 -15.62 -5.20
CA PHE A 344 -2.32 -14.66 -5.53
C PHE A 344 -1.97 -13.30 -4.95
N HIS A 345 -2.24 -12.23 -5.70
CA HIS A 345 -2.07 -10.86 -5.25
C HIS A 345 -3.35 -10.07 -5.55
N ILE A 346 -3.91 -9.42 -4.54
CA ILE A 346 -5.15 -8.63 -4.66
C ILE A 346 -4.80 -7.17 -4.44
N SER A 347 -5.22 -6.27 -5.34
CA SER A 347 -5.03 -4.83 -5.17
C SER A 347 -5.74 -4.31 -3.91
N ASP A 348 -5.23 -3.19 -3.38
CA ASP A 348 -5.77 -2.54 -2.18
C ASP A 348 -6.12 -1.09 -2.51
N HIS A 349 -7.40 -0.81 -2.76
CA HIS A 349 -7.87 0.55 -2.94
C HIS A 349 -8.35 1.13 -1.61
N TYR A 350 -7.41 1.52 -0.76
CA TYR A 350 -7.75 2.16 0.50
C TYR A 350 -8.11 3.63 0.31
N ARG A 351 -9.25 4.05 0.88
CA ARG A 351 -9.64 5.46 1.01
C ARG A 351 -9.62 5.84 2.50
N PRO A 352 -8.77 6.80 2.92
CA PRO A 352 -8.79 7.32 4.28
C PRO A 352 -10.13 7.95 4.66
N SER A 353 -10.51 7.87 5.93
CA SER A 353 -11.59 8.70 6.46
C SER A 353 -11.14 10.16 6.51
N TYR A 354 -11.81 11.03 5.76
CA TYR A 354 -11.54 12.47 5.73
C TYR A 354 -12.42 13.24 6.73
N LYS A 355 -11.88 14.31 7.30
CA LYS A 355 -12.63 15.31 8.08
C LYS A 355 -12.56 16.67 7.37
N GLY A 356 -13.67 17.38 7.20
CA GLY A 356 -13.68 18.76 6.67
C GLY A 356 -13.67 18.88 5.13
N ASP A 357 -12.99 19.90 4.61
CA ASP A 357 -13.07 20.40 3.23
C ASP A 357 -12.31 19.59 2.15
N HIS A 358 -11.90 18.36 2.49
CA HIS A 358 -11.14 17.49 1.58
C HIS A 358 -11.86 17.35 0.23
N PRO A 359 -11.12 17.47 -0.89
CA PRO A 359 -11.67 17.23 -2.22
C PRO A 359 -12.09 15.77 -2.31
N THR A 360 -13.39 15.55 -2.37
CA THR A 360 -13.98 14.23 -2.22
C THR A 360 -14.89 13.97 -3.40
N ARG A 361 -14.63 12.85 -4.09
CA ARG A 361 -15.52 12.32 -5.12
C ARG A 361 -16.52 11.37 -4.48
N TRP A 362 -17.41 11.92 -3.64
CA TRP A 362 -18.37 11.13 -2.86
C TRP A 362 -19.32 10.26 -3.71
N ASN A 363 -19.45 10.55 -5.01
CA ASN A 363 -20.39 9.87 -5.90
C ASN A 363 -19.75 8.94 -6.94
N ASP A 364 -18.42 8.76 -6.93
CA ASP A 364 -17.78 7.85 -7.88
C ASP A 364 -17.98 6.39 -7.45
N PRO A 365 -18.24 5.46 -8.39
CA PRO A 365 -18.28 4.04 -8.08
C PRO A 365 -16.99 3.59 -7.36
N PRO A 366 -17.06 2.59 -6.47
CA PRO A 366 -15.87 1.92 -5.96
C PRO A 366 -15.04 1.39 -7.14
N LEU A 367 -13.72 1.36 -6.98
CA LEU A 367 -12.86 0.89 -8.06
C LEU A 367 -12.90 -0.63 -8.20
N PRO A 368 -12.66 -1.21 -9.38
CA PRO A 368 -12.50 -2.65 -9.50
C PRO A 368 -11.36 -3.17 -8.63
N LEU A 369 -11.45 -4.42 -8.20
CA LEU A 369 -10.34 -5.11 -7.56
C LEU A 369 -9.56 -5.90 -8.62
N SER A 370 -8.24 -5.75 -8.61
CA SER A 370 -7.34 -6.50 -9.46
C SER A 370 -6.85 -7.73 -8.71
N ILE A 371 -7.10 -8.92 -9.26
CA ILE A 371 -6.64 -10.20 -8.72
C ILE A 371 -5.64 -10.79 -9.72
N PHE A 372 -4.39 -10.89 -9.32
CA PHE A 372 -3.34 -11.53 -10.10
C PHE A 372 -3.09 -12.94 -9.58
N MET A 373 -3.11 -13.92 -10.47
CA MET A 373 -2.82 -15.32 -10.21
C MET A 373 -1.57 -15.73 -10.96
N SER A 374 -0.51 -16.12 -10.24
CA SER A 374 0.71 -16.66 -10.82
C SER A 374 0.65 -18.19 -10.81
N SER A 375 0.87 -18.84 -11.95
CA SER A 375 0.87 -20.30 -12.13
C SER A 375 2.26 -20.80 -12.51
N ALA A 376 2.60 -22.02 -12.06
CA ALA A 376 3.82 -22.73 -12.40
C ALA A 376 3.69 -23.59 -13.65
N ASP A 377 2.51 -24.16 -13.89
CA ASP A 377 2.28 -25.06 -15.00
C ASP A 377 0.86 -24.82 -15.57
N PRO A 378 0.74 -24.14 -16.73
CA PRO A 378 1.82 -23.44 -17.44
C PRO A 378 2.32 -22.20 -16.66
N ASN A 379 3.59 -21.81 -16.89
CA ASN A 379 4.19 -20.61 -16.28
C ASN A 379 3.53 -19.33 -16.83
N THR A 380 2.52 -18.87 -16.10
CA THR A 380 1.63 -17.79 -16.55
C THR A 380 1.25 -16.88 -15.40
N THR A 381 0.89 -15.64 -15.73
CA THR A 381 0.25 -14.71 -14.81
C THR A 381 -1.06 -14.24 -15.40
N THR A 382 -2.16 -14.61 -14.76
CA THR A 382 -3.52 -14.25 -15.17
C THR A 382 -4.01 -13.09 -14.32
N HIS A 383 -4.63 -12.09 -14.93
CA HIS A 383 -5.26 -10.97 -14.23
C HIS A 383 -6.78 -11.04 -14.38
N TYR A 384 -7.47 -10.90 -13.25
CA TYR A 384 -8.92 -10.75 -13.17
C TYR A 384 -9.28 -9.39 -12.60
N HIS A 385 -10.36 -8.82 -13.10
CA HIS A 385 -11.06 -7.73 -12.43
C HIS A 385 -12.31 -8.26 -11.75
N LEU A 386 -12.52 -7.85 -10.50
CA LEU A 386 -13.80 -7.90 -9.84
C LEU A 386 -14.43 -6.51 -9.88
N TRP A 387 -15.36 -6.30 -10.80
CA TRP A 387 -16.08 -5.03 -10.93
C TRP A 387 -17.16 -4.90 -9.85
N PRO A 388 -17.36 -3.72 -9.26
CA PRO A 388 -18.54 -3.49 -8.45
C PRO A 388 -19.75 -3.25 -9.36
N SER A 389 -20.92 -3.65 -8.88
CA SER A 389 -22.21 -3.46 -9.53
C SER A 389 -23.19 -2.75 -8.58
N LEU A 390 -24.17 -2.06 -9.15
CA LEU A 390 -25.27 -1.49 -8.37
C LEU A 390 -26.21 -2.62 -7.96
N ILE A 391 -26.35 -2.83 -6.65
CA ILE A 391 -27.31 -3.76 -6.07
C ILE A 391 -28.38 -2.99 -5.30
N LYS A 392 -29.61 -3.49 -5.34
CA LYS A 392 -30.70 -2.95 -4.52
C LYS A 392 -30.54 -3.43 -3.09
N SER A 393 -30.18 -2.53 -2.19
CA SER A 393 -30.10 -2.79 -0.76
C SER A 393 -31.31 -2.21 -0.04
N ARG A 394 -31.91 -2.97 0.87
CA ARG A 394 -33.06 -2.50 1.66
C ARG A 394 -32.56 -1.63 2.81
N ILE A 395 -33.12 -0.43 2.96
CA ILE A 395 -32.81 0.41 4.12
C ILE A 395 -33.38 -0.28 5.37
N TYR A 396 -32.53 -0.49 6.37
CA TYR A 396 -32.92 -1.15 7.62
C TYR A 396 -34.15 -0.49 8.24
N GLY A 397 -35.17 -1.30 8.55
CA GLY A 397 -36.42 -0.82 9.15
C GLY A 397 -37.43 -0.20 8.16
N THR A 398 -37.19 -0.25 6.84
CA THR A 398 -38.14 0.26 5.83
C THR A 398 -38.31 -0.71 4.66
N GLU A 399 -39.35 -0.52 3.85
CA GLU A 399 -39.51 -1.23 2.55
C GLU A 399 -38.74 -0.57 1.40
N LYS A 400 -38.16 0.62 1.62
CA LYS A 400 -37.44 1.34 0.58
C LYS A 400 -36.11 0.65 0.28
N THR A 401 -35.85 0.45 -1.01
CA THR A 401 -34.55 0.01 -1.51
C THR A 401 -33.76 1.22 -2.01
N ILE A 402 -32.46 1.21 -1.74
CA ILE A 402 -31.49 2.14 -2.32
C ILE A 402 -30.52 1.35 -3.18
N ASP A 403 -30.05 1.95 -4.26
CA ASP A 403 -28.97 1.36 -5.04
C ASP A 403 -27.64 1.63 -4.33
N VAL A 404 -26.89 0.56 -4.10
CA VAL A 404 -25.59 0.59 -3.41
C VAL A 404 -24.59 -0.15 -4.27
N TRP A 405 -23.39 0.40 -4.43
CA TRP A 405 -22.31 -0.30 -5.12
C TRP A 405 -21.76 -1.43 -4.25
N ALA A 406 -21.69 -2.64 -4.81
CA ALA A 406 -21.16 -3.82 -4.16
C ALA A 406 -20.39 -4.71 -5.14
N TYR A 407 -19.41 -5.46 -4.64
CA TYR A 407 -18.72 -6.50 -5.39
C TYR A 407 -19.45 -7.84 -5.21
N SER A 408 -19.78 -8.47 -6.34
CA SER A 408 -20.30 -9.84 -6.45
C SER A 408 -19.41 -10.66 -7.37
N LEU A 409 -19.23 -11.94 -7.07
CA LEU A 409 -18.31 -12.84 -7.78
C LEU A 409 -18.86 -13.41 -9.08
N GLY A 410 -20.17 -13.31 -9.35
CA GLY A 410 -20.80 -13.84 -10.56
C GLY A 410 -20.24 -13.24 -11.87
N ASP A 411 -21.08 -12.64 -12.71
CA ASP A 411 -20.62 -12.12 -14.00
C ASP A 411 -19.66 -10.92 -13.88
N SER A 412 -19.45 -10.39 -12.67
CA SER A 412 -18.56 -9.26 -12.40
C SER A 412 -17.08 -9.64 -12.32
N CYS A 413 -16.75 -10.93 -12.13
CA CYS A 413 -15.37 -11.42 -12.08
C CYS A 413 -14.91 -11.84 -13.47
N THR A 414 -14.08 -11.01 -14.12
CA THR A 414 -13.73 -11.17 -15.54
C THR A 414 -12.23 -11.23 -15.73
N GLN A 415 -11.76 -12.20 -16.52
CA GLN A 415 -10.35 -12.28 -16.91
C GLN A 415 -10.03 -11.14 -17.88
N GLN A 416 -9.00 -10.35 -17.55
CA GLN A 416 -8.58 -9.19 -18.33
C GLN A 416 -7.35 -9.49 -19.19
N SER A 417 -6.42 -10.29 -18.67
CA SER A 417 -5.18 -10.62 -19.39
C SER A 417 -4.59 -11.95 -18.94
N LEU A 418 -3.80 -12.54 -19.83
CA LEU A 418 -2.98 -13.73 -19.59
C LEU A 418 -1.59 -13.45 -20.14
N HIS A 419 -0.61 -13.37 -19.24
CA HIS A 419 0.80 -13.27 -19.59
C HIS A 419 1.44 -14.64 -19.50
N ARG A 420 2.14 -15.07 -20.55
CA ARG A 420 2.93 -16.30 -20.56
C ARG A 420 4.41 -15.93 -20.61
N SER A 421 5.20 -16.62 -19.81
CA SER A 421 6.64 -16.50 -19.80
C SER A 421 7.23 -17.90 -19.82
N ASP A 422 8.10 -18.20 -20.78
CA ASP A 422 8.59 -19.56 -20.96
C ASP A 422 9.72 -19.91 -19.98
N THR A 423 10.56 -18.94 -19.60
CA THR A 423 11.73 -19.16 -18.72
C THR A 423 11.59 -18.47 -17.36
N ASP A 424 10.89 -17.34 -17.32
CA ASP A 424 10.95 -16.45 -16.16
C ASP A 424 9.63 -16.47 -15.38
N ILE A 425 9.69 -16.41 -14.06
CA ILE A 425 8.52 -16.19 -13.22
C ILE A 425 8.22 -14.69 -13.18
N THR A 426 6.97 -14.32 -13.47
CA THR A 426 6.51 -12.93 -13.31
C THR A 426 6.07 -12.68 -11.88
N ARG A 427 6.71 -11.72 -11.22
CA ARG A 427 6.31 -11.18 -9.91
C ARG A 427 5.54 -9.88 -10.13
N ILE A 428 4.52 -9.63 -9.32
CA ILE A 428 3.65 -8.45 -9.47
C ILE A 428 3.50 -7.72 -8.13
N ILE A 429 3.62 -6.39 -8.18
CA ILE A 429 3.16 -5.48 -7.12
C ILE A 429 1.81 -4.91 -7.58
N PRO A 430 0.69 -5.37 -7.01
CA PRO A 430 -0.62 -5.08 -7.56
C PRO A 430 -1.03 -3.63 -7.32
N GLY A 431 -1.40 -2.94 -8.39
CA GLY A 431 -2.26 -1.75 -8.38
C GLY A 431 -3.64 -2.09 -8.94
N VAL A 432 -4.57 -1.16 -8.80
CA VAL A 432 -5.92 -1.22 -9.36
C VAL A 432 -5.86 -1.00 -10.87
N TYR A 433 -5.23 0.08 -11.32
CA TYR A 433 -5.13 0.47 -12.73
C TYR A 433 -3.78 0.12 -13.33
N ARG A 434 -2.72 0.35 -12.55
CA ARG A 434 -1.33 0.25 -12.97
C ARG A 434 -0.56 -0.59 -11.96
N SER A 435 -0.05 -1.72 -12.40
CA SER A 435 0.81 -2.57 -11.58
C SER A 435 2.24 -2.50 -12.09
N LEU A 436 3.19 -2.80 -11.21
CA LEU A 436 4.55 -3.13 -11.63
C LEU A 436 4.71 -4.64 -11.65
N ALA A 437 5.42 -5.12 -12.65
CA ALA A 437 5.80 -6.51 -12.76
C ALA A 437 7.29 -6.61 -13.03
N TRP A 438 7.93 -7.66 -12.54
CA TRP A 438 9.30 -7.97 -12.96
C TRP A 438 9.45 -9.46 -13.19
N HIS A 439 10.38 -9.80 -14.07
CA HIS A 439 10.77 -11.18 -14.33
C HIS A 439 11.90 -11.58 -13.41
N GLN A 440 11.85 -12.83 -12.96
CA GLN A 440 12.95 -13.51 -12.29
C GLN A 440 13.19 -14.86 -12.97
N PRO A 441 14.42 -15.39 -12.96
CA PRO A 441 14.66 -16.74 -13.45
C PRO A 441 13.88 -17.79 -12.63
N GLU A 442 13.39 -18.85 -13.27
CA GLU A 442 12.64 -19.90 -12.58
C GLU A 442 13.52 -20.76 -11.66
N GLU A 443 14.78 -20.93 -12.03
CA GLU A 443 15.80 -21.62 -11.23
C GLU A 443 16.20 -20.83 -9.97
N ASP A 444 15.97 -19.52 -9.95
CA ASP A 444 16.31 -18.67 -8.81
C ASP A 444 15.27 -18.79 -7.69
N ARG A 445 15.61 -19.62 -6.70
CA ARG A 445 14.83 -19.86 -5.49
C ARG A 445 15.37 -19.14 -4.26
N THR A 446 16.24 -18.15 -4.45
CA THR A 446 16.79 -17.37 -3.33
C THR A 446 15.72 -16.48 -2.68
N ILE A 447 16.02 -15.98 -1.48
CA ILE A 447 15.13 -15.05 -0.75
C ILE A 447 14.98 -13.72 -1.50
N SER A 448 16.01 -13.35 -2.25
CA SER A 448 16.12 -12.10 -2.99
C SER A 448 16.39 -12.44 -4.46
N PRO A 449 15.38 -12.91 -5.22
CA PRO A 449 15.56 -13.40 -6.57
C PRO A 449 16.06 -12.30 -7.51
N LYS A 450 16.93 -12.68 -8.46
CA LYS A 450 17.46 -11.80 -9.50
C LYS A 450 16.35 -11.26 -10.39
N MET A 451 16.47 -9.99 -10.76
CA MET A 451 15.60 -9.37 -11.74
C MET A 451 16.20 -9.52 -13.14
N THR A 452 15.43 -10.00 -14.11
CA THR A 452 15.82 -10.07 -15.52
C THR A 452 15.20 -8.96 -16.34
N SER A 453 14.00 -8.48 -15.96
CA SER A 453 13.37 -7.32 -16.58
C SER A 453 12.37 -6.66 -15.62
N LEU A 454 12.26 -5.33 -15.67
CA LEU A 454 11.18 -4.57 -15.04
C LEU A 454 10.16 -4.14 -16.10
N MET A 455 8.88 -4.29 -15.81
CA MET A 455 7.78 -3.99 -16.73
C MET A 455 6.67 -3.20 -16.03
N ARG A 456 6.04 -2.31 -16.80
CA ARG A 456 4.72 -1.81 -16.45
C ARG A 456 3.68 -2.85 -16.79
N TYR A 457 2.62 -2.88 -16.00
CA TYR A 457 1.35 -3.48 -16.36
C TYR A 457 0.26 -2.41 -16.38
N THR A 458 -0.50 -2.34 -17.46
CA THR A 458 -1.64 -1.42 -17.61
C THR A 458 -2.87 -2.24 -17.97
N SER A 459 -3.89 -2.19 -17.12
CA SER A 459 -5.14 -2.91 -17.39
C SER A 459 -5.83 -2.31 -18.63
N ARG A 460 -6.29 -3.17 -19.53
CA ARG A 460 -7.19 -2.75 -20.61
C ARG A 460 -8.59 -2.72 -20.02
N GLU A 461 -9.13 -1.52 -19.85
CA GLU A 461 -10.49 -1.35 -19.33
C GLU A 461 -11.53 -1.86 -20.34
N ALA A 462 -11.87 -3.14 -20.29
CA ALA A 462 -13.14 -3.62 -20.81
C ALA A 462 -14.18 -3.43 -19.70
N LEU A 463 -14.75 -2.22 -19.62
CA LEU A 463 -15.83 -1.94 -18.67
C LEU A 463 -17.04 -2.80 -19.03
N PRO A 464 -17.61 -3.57 -18.09
CA PRO A 464 -18.93 -4.17 -18.31
C PRO A 464 -19.94 -3.08 -18.65
N THR A 465 -20.91 -3.35 -19.53
CA THR A 465 -21.94 -2.38 -19.94
C THR A 465 -22.70 -1.76 -18.75
N ALA A 466 -22.76 -2.48 -17.63
CA ALA A 466 -23.42 -2.05 -16.40
C ALA A 466 -22.56 -1.13 -15.49
N TYR A 467 -21.28 -0.94 -15.79
CA TYR A 467 -20.39 -0.09 -15.01
C TYR A 467 -20.31 1.31 -15.62
N SER A 468 -20.71 2.33 -14.86
CA SER A 468 -20.72 3.72 -15.33
C SER A 468 -19.31 4.16 -15.71
N SER A 469 -19.05 4.39 -17.00
CA SER A 469 -17.91 5.18 -17.44
C SER A 469 -18.03 6.56 -16.78
N PRO A 470 -16.96 7.12 -16.19
CA PRO A 470 -16.97 8.54 -15.85
C PRO A 470 -17.33 9.29 -17.13
N THR A 471 -18.46 9.99 -17.16
CA THR A 471 -18.85 10.82 -18.29
C THR A 471 -17.71 11.79 -18.55
N LEU A 472 -16.94 11.54 -19.61
CA LEU A 472 -15.96 12.48 -20.13
C LEU A 472 -16.75 13.76 -20.46
N PRO A 473 -16.44 14.92 -19.85
CA PRO A 473 -16.94 16.18 -20.37
C PRO A 473 -16.53 16.24 -21.84
N THR A 474 -17.49 16.53 -22.71
CA THR A 474 -17.31 16.68 -24.16
C THR A 474 -16.52 17.94 -24.52
N ASP A 475 -15.96 18.62 -23.52
CA ASP A 475 -15.17 19.84 -23.68
C ASP A 475 -13.77 19.50 -24.20
N GLU A 476 -13.34 20.30 -25.18
CA GLU A 476 -12.04 20.20 -25.85
C GLU A 476 -10.89 19.94 -24.87
N PRO A 477 -9.93 19.07 -25.22
CA PRO A 477 -8.76 18.86 -24.38
C PRO A 477 -8.05 20.21 -24.19
N LEU A 478 -8.02 20.71 -22.94
CA LEU A 478 -7.22 21.87 -22.55
C LEU A 478 -5.73 21.71 -22.93
N LEU A 479 -5.28 20.47 -23.14
CA LEU A 479 -3.99 20.14 -23.73
C LEU A 479 -4.08 20.21 -25.26
N ARG A 480 -3.30 21.10 -25.88
CA ARG A 480 -3.16 21.26 -27.35
C ARG A 480 -2.73 19.98 -28.09
N LYS A 481 -2.34 18.91 -27.39
CA LYS A 481 -2.02 17.59 -27.93
C LYS A 481 -2.97 16.55 -27.30
N GLY A 482 -3.63 15.75 -28.14
CA GLY A 482 -4.41 14.61 -27.66
C GLY A 482 -3.55 13.63 -26.86
N ARG A 483 -4.14 12.99 -25.85
CA ARG A 483 -3.47 11.99 -25.02
C ARG A 483 -3.25 10.69 -25.80
N LEU A 484 -2.18 9.97 -25.50
CA LEU A 484 -1.94 8.65 -26.10
C LEU A 484 -3.05 7.66 -25.72
N GLY A 485 -3.42 6.78 -26.65
CA GLY A 485 -4.35 5.69 -26.37
C GLY A 485 -3.78 4.70 -25.34
N ILE A 486 -4.66 3.89 -24.73
CA ILE A 486 -4.21 2.78 -23.88
C ILE A 486 -3.48 1.75 -24.76
N PRO A 487 -2.25 1.33 -24.40
CA PRO A 487 -1.47 0.39 -25.19
C PRO A 487 -2.18 -0.96 -25.40
N ASN A 488 -2.02 -1.55 -26.60
CA ASN A 488 -2.56 -2.89 -26.89
C ASN A 488 -1.85 -3.98 -26.09
N PHE A 489 -0.55 -3.79 -25.83
CA PHE A 489 0.24 -4.66 -24.97
C PHE A 489 0.16 -4.15 -23.53
N VAL A 490 -0.48 -4.95 -22.67
CA VAL A 490 -0.69 -4.63 -21.25
C VAL A 490 0.63 -4.63 -20.46
N TYR A 491 1.58 -5.49 -20.87
CA TYR A 491 2.95 -5.48 -20.37
C TYR A 491 3.87 -4.67 -21.30
N GLY A 492 4.71 -3.82 -20.72
CA GLY A 492 5.74 -3.08 -21.46
C GLY A 492 7.00 -2.91 -20.61
N PRO A 493 8.21 -3.19 -21.15
CA PRO A 493 9.44 -3.07 -20.38
C PRO A 493 9.81 -1.61 -20.10
N PHE A 494 10.51 -1.38 -18.99
CA PHE A 494 11.24 -0.13 -18.74
C PHE A 494 12.67 -0.31 -19.26
N PRO A 495 13.01 0.14 -20.49
CA PRO A 495 14.30 -0.15 -21.11
C PRO A 495 15.49 0.49 -20.37
N ASP A 496 15.24 1.54 -19.61
CA ASP A 496 16.20 2.25 -18.79
C ASP A 496 16.46 1.59 -17.42
N VAL A 497 15.71 0.53 -17.08
CA VAL A 497 15.97 -0.33 -15.94
C VAL A 497 16.59 -1.63 -16.43
N ASN A 498 17.91 -1.62 -16.54
CA ASN A 498 18.73 -2.72 -17.07
C ASN A 498 19.96 -2.98 -16.16
N GLU A 499 20.72 -4.03 -16.46
CA GLU A 499 21.89 -4.42 -15.65
C GLU A 499 22.96 -3.31 -15.58
N GLU A 500 23.14 -2.53 -16.64
CA GLU A 500 24.12 -1.43 -16.67
C GLU A 500 23.71 -0.32 -15.69
N SER A 501 22.43 0.05 -15.69
CA SER A 501 21.91 1.13 -14.85
C SER A 501 21.69 0.71 -13.39
N TYR A 502 21.32 -0.56 -13.15
CA TYR A 502 20.97 -1.07 -11.81
C TYR A 502 21.59 -2.44 -11.53
N PRO A 503 22.93 -2.59 -11.57
CA PRO A 503 23.59 -3.89 -11.52
C PRO A 503 23.23 -4.71 -10.28
N ASN A 504 22.93 -4.06 -9.15
CA ASN A 504 22.55 -4.76 -7.92
C ASN A 504 21.25 -5.56 -8.06
N PHE A 505 20.24 -5.07 -8.78
CA PHE A 505 18.99 -5.82 -8.96
C PHE A 505 19.16 -7.06 -9.83
N PHE A 506 20.01 -6.96 -10.85
CA PHE A 506 20.25 -8.04 -11.80
C PHE A 506 21.26 -9.07 -11.25
N ARG A 507 22.22 -8.64 -10.42
CA ARG A 507 23.29 -9.51 -9.89
C ARG A 507 23.00 -10.06 -8.50
N LYS A 508 22.43 -9.23 -7.60
CA LYS A 508 22.14 -9.60 -6.20
C LYS A 508 20.66 -9.89 -5.95
N GLY A 509 19.79 -9.47 -6.87
CA GLY A 509 18.35 -9.65 -6.75
C GLY A 509 17.65 -8.64 -5.87
N VAL A 510 16.33 -8.75 -5.83
CA VAL A 510 15.41 -7.80 -5.18
C VAL A 510 14.89 -8.43 -3.90
N SER A 511 15.22 -7.82 -2.75
CA SER A 511 14.82 -8.30 -1.42
C SER A 511 13.50 -7.68 -0.95
N ALA A 512 13.24 -6.43 -1.33
CA ALA A 512 12.02 -5.71 -1.01
C ALA A 512 11.65 -4.72 -2.11
N ALA A 513 10.34 -4.55 -2.32
CA ALA A 513 9.82 -3.58 -3.26
C ALA A 513 8.48 -2.99 -2.77
N ALA A 514 8.23 -1.72 -3.09
CA ALA A 514 6.97 -1.04 -2.85
C ALA A 514 6.57 -0.19 -4.06
N TRP A 515 5.26 -0.03 -4.27
CA TRP A 515 4.69 0.68 -5.42
C TRP A 515 3.50 1.54 -4.98
N ASP A 516 3.47 2.79 -5.43
CA ASP A 516 2.28 3.63 -5.40
C ASP A 516 1.88 4.01 -6.84
N GLU A 517 0.82 3.37 -7.33
CA GLU A 517 0.33 3.54 -8.69
C GLU A 517 -0.24 4.93 -8.99
N SER A 518 -0.62 5.67 -7.95
CA SER A 518 -1.35 6.93 -8.08
C SER A 518 -0.41 8.10 -8.33
N ILE A 519 0.81 8.04 -7.77
CA ILE A 519 1.88 9.00 -8.03
C ILE A 519 2.98 8.46 -8.95
N GLY A 520 2.99 7.15 -9.22
CA GLY A 520 4.00 6.53 -10.06
C GLY A 520 5.37 6.37 -9.39
N ARG A 521 5.41 6.09 -8.08
CA ARG A 521 6.66 5.93 -7.32
C ARG A 521 6.89 4.47 -6.96
N ALA A 522 8.06 3.95 -7.30
CA ALA A 522 8.51 2.65 -6.89
C ALA A 522 9.75 2.75 -6.00
N CYS A 523 9.84 1.89 -4.99
CA CYS A 523 11.02 1.77 -4.15
C CYS A 523 11.51 0.33 -4.22
N PHE A 524 12.79 0.15 -4.53
CA PHE A 524 13.42 -1.17 -4.64
C PHE A 524 14.66 -1.26 -3.76
N VAL A 525 14.92 -2.45 -3.24
CA VAL A 525 16.06 -2.76 -2.39
C VAL A 525 16.67 -4.05 -2.89
N SER A 526 17.99 -4.04 -3.09
CA SER A 526 18.71 -5.26 -3.44
C SER A 526 19.05 -6.08 -2.20
N ASP A 527 19.47 -7.33 -2.39
CA ASP A 527 19.88 -8.18 -1.26
C ASP A 527 20.95 -7.52 -0.37
N GLU A 528 20.75 -7.66 0.95
CA GLU A 528 21.58 -7.06 2.03
C GLU A 528 21.87 -5.55 1.90
N SER A 529 21.07 -4.82 1.12
CA SER A 529 21.31 -3.39 0.90
C SER A 529 20.91 -2.53 2.10
N ARG A 530 21.62 -1.42 2.24
CA ARG A 530 21.31 -0.30 3.15
C ARG A 530 20.69 0.90 2.42
N VAL A 531 20.54 0.76 1.11
CA VAL A 531 20.09 1.79 0.18
C VAL A 531 18.77 1.35 -0.45
N ILE A 532 17.80 2.27 -0.44
CA ILE A 532 16.57 2.19 -1.20
C ILE A 532 16.78 2.97 -2.49
N GLU A 533 16.58 2.33 -3.63
CA GLU A 533 16.53 3.00 -4.92
C GLU A 533 15.08 3.43 -5.16
N VAL A 534 14.84 4.74 -5.27
CA VAL A 534 13.53 5.30 -5.59
C VAL A 534 13.48 5.62 -7.07
N LEU A 535 12.51 5.02 -7.75
CA LEU A 535 12.26 5.20 -9.18
C LEU A 535 10.91 5.90 -9.33
N ASP A 536 10.94 7.16 -9.74
CA ASP A 536 9.73 7.95 -10.03
C ASP A 536 9.45 7.88 -11.54
N MET A 537 8.32 7.28 -11.90
CA MET A 537 7.78 7.21 -13.26
C MET A 537 6.94 8.44 -13.64
N ALA A 538 6.90 9.45 -12.76
CA ALA A 538 6.16 10.69 -12.94
C ALA A 538 7.07 11.92 -12.73
N TYR A 539 6.80 12.99 -13.47
CA TYR A 539 7.40 14.29 -13.21
C TYR A 539 6.85 14.87 -11.90
N VAL A 540 7.75 15.44 -11.11
CA VAL A 540 7.42 16.17 -9.88
C VAL A 540 7.63 17.65 -10.14
N VAL A 541 6.65 18.48 -9.79
CA VAL A 541 6.82 19.93 -9.80
C VAL A 541 7.75 20.29 -8.65
N GLN A 542 8.94 20.80 -8.98
CA GLN A 542 9.86 21.35 -7.99
C GLN A 542 9.37 22.72 -7.53
N PRO A 543 9.57 23.09 -6.25
CA PRO A 543 9.25 24.42 -5.76
C PRO A 543 9.94 25.49 -6.63
N ASP A 544 9.17 26.39 -7.26
CA ASP A 544 9.71 27.43 -8.14
C ASP A 544 10.52 28.46 -7.35
N ASP A 545 11.78 28.69 -7.72
CA ASP A 545 12.67 29.72 -7.17
C ASP A 545 12.04 31.13 -7.23
N ARG A 546 11.13 31.39 -8.18
CA ARG A 546 10.39 32.65 -8.28
C ARG A 546 9.48 32.88 -7.07
N LEU A 547 8.95 31.83 -6.46
CA LEU A 547 8.11 31.94 -5.26
C LEU A 547 8.95 32.28 -4.03
N LYS A 548 10.10 31.60 -3.87
CA LYS A 548 11.11 31.95 -2.85
C LYS A 548 11.51 33.43 -2.97
N ARG A 549 11.75 33.91 -4.19
CA ARG A 549 12.06 35.33 -4.48
C ARG A 549 10.89 36.29 -4.23
N TRP A 550 9.65 35.88 -4.54
CA TRP A 550 8.46 36.72 -4.32
C TRP A 550 8.19 36.96 -2.82
N ASN A 551 8.29 35.92 -2.00
CA ASN A 551 8.09 36.05 -0.55
C ASN A 551 9.24 36.80 0.15
N MET A 552 10.50 36.63 -0.28
CA MET A 552 11.60 37.47 0.22
C MET A 552 11.33 38.96 -0.02
N ASN A 553 10.81 39.32 -1.20
CA ASN A 553 10.43 40.70 -1.52
C ASN A 553 9.22 41.19 -0.70
N HIS A 554 8.31 40.31 -0.31
CA HIS A 554 7.14 40.65 0.50
C HIS A 554 7.44 40.75 2.00
N MET A 555 8.36 39.92 2.50
CA MET A 555 8.96 39.99 3.84
C MET A 555 9.74 41.28 4.00
N HIS A 556 10.55 41.68 3.01
CA HIS A 556 11.22 42.98 3.02
C HIS A 556 10.25 44.17 3.01
N ARG A 557 9.11 44.08 2.31
CA ARG A 557 8.06 45.11 2.37
C ARG A 557 7.31 45.15 3.70
N LYS A 558 7.09 44.01 4.36
CA LYS A 558 6.52 43.97 5.73
C LYS A 558 7.49 44.50 6.78
N ALA A 559 8.79 44.22 6.64
CA ALA A 559 9.83 44.78 7.50
C ALA A 559 10.00 46.30 7.32
N GLN A 560 9.73 46.82 6.12
CA GLN A 560 9.73 48.27 5.83
C GLN A 560 8.43 48.99 6.22
N THR A 561 7.39 48.27 6.64
CA THR A 561 6.08 48.86 7.02
C THR A 561 5.74 48.70 8.50
N LEU A 562 6.64 48.13 9.30
CA LEU A 562 6.58 48.28 10.75
C LEU A 562 7.16 49.65 11.12
N PRO A 563 6.46 50.49 11.91
CA PRO A 563 7.05 51.73 12.40
C PRO A 563 8.24 51.37 13.28
N THR A 564 9.39 51.97 13.02
CA THR A 564 10.46 52.08 14.01
C THR A 564 9.91 52.92 15.16
N ASP A 565 9.66 52.29 16.30
CA ASP A 565 9.38 52.95 17.58
C ASP A 565 10.63 53.69 18.05
N ASP A 566 10.95 54.80 17.37
CA ASP A 566 11.86 55.84 17.83
C ASP A 566 11.05 57.15 17.89
N ASN A 567 10.21 57.29 18.93
CA ASN A 567 9.80 58.58 19.51
C ASN A 567 8.80 58.38 20.67
N ILE A 568 9.27 57.88 21.81
CA ILE A 568 8.67 58.24 23.12
C ILE A 568 9.81 58.45 24.13
N MET A 569 10.47 59.60 24.03
CA MET A 569 11.01 60.35 25.18
C MET A 569 11.14 61.81 24.77
N MET A 570 10.09 62.60 25.03
CA MET A 570 10.13 63.97 25.56
C MET A 570 8.78 64.29 26.18
#